data_AF-A0A2V9MN48-F1
#
_entry.id   AF-A0A2V9MN48-F1
#
_cell.length_a   1.000
_cell.length_b   1.000
_cell.length_c   1.000
_cell.angle_alpha   90.00
_cell.angle_beta   90.00
_cell.angle_gamma   90.00
#
_symmetry.space_group_name_H-M   'P 1'
#
loop_
_entity.id
_entity.type
_entity.pdbx_description
1 polymer ?
#
loop_
_entity_poly.entity_id
_entity_poly.type
_entity_poly.pdbx_seq_one_letter_code
_entity_poly.pdbx_strand_id
1 'polypeptide(L)'
;GLLHNMSGAPQAQIQHKSPHRRVCGPGTIFALPENIGAGPETLLRNIERQASTILTDGKLSRLLRHVAGQAALTGAESDRDLREHINAHALTLPFPPAALVTDRAENGDERCTDLLTIITVLAKSSGHVYLRDKEPNLAQIRPGRRVILLFPRGRTAH
;
A
#
# COMPACT_ATOMS: atom_id res chain seq x y z
N GLY A 1 49.71 -28.58 34.62
CA GLY A 1 49.73 -27.45 33.67
C GLY A 1 48.78 -27.74 32.53
N LEU A 2 48.00 -26.72 32.17
CA LEU A 2 47.10 -26.55 31.01
C LEU A 2 45.87 -27.47 30.84
N LEU A 3 44.71 -26.84 31.07
CA LEU A 3 43.39 -27.22 30.55
C LEU A 3 43.31 -26.81 29.07
N HIS A 4 42.96 -27.73 28.17
CA HIS A 4 42.68 -27.39 26.77
C HIS A 4 41.22 -26.97 26.61
N ASN A 5 41.04 -25.69 26.30
CA ASN A 5 39.79 -25.02 26.00
C ASN A 5 39.41 -25.33 24.54
N MET A 6 38.38 -26.14 24.31
CA MET A 6 37.84 -26.42 22.96
C MET A 6 36.43 -25.82 22.85
N SER A 7 36.36 -24.50 22.75
CA SER A 7 35.15 -23.76 22.37
C SER A 7 35.27 -23.34 20.91
N GLY A 8 34.92 -24.25 19.99
CA GLY A 8 34.72 -23.89 18.58
C GLY A 8 33.28 -23.43 18.37
N ALA A 9 33.02 -22.13 18.47
CA ALA A 9 31.72 -21.59 18.06
C ALA A 9 31.56 -21.77 16.53
N PRO A 10 30.42 -22.24 16.02
CA PRO A 10 30.17 -22.23 14.58
C PRO A 10 30.03 -20.77 14.14
N GLN A 11 31.05 -20.22 13.48
CA GLN A 11 30.91 -18.96 12.76
C GLN A 11 30.13 -19.23 11.47
N ALA A 12 28.81 -19.10 11.54
CA ALA A 12 27.99 -18.97 10.35
C ALA A 12 28.32 -17.61 9.69
N GLN A 13 29.24 -17.64 8.74
CA GLN A 13 29.60 -16.45 7.97
C GLN A 13 28.47 -16.18 6.95
N ILE A 14 27.57 -15.26 7.30
CA ILE A 14 26.52 -14.79 6.38
C ILE A 14 27.21 -13.98 5.28
N GLN A 15 27.46 -14.62 4.13
CA GLN A 15 27.85 -13.89 2.92
C GLN A 15 26.67 -13.02 2.46
N HIS A 16 26.77 -11.71 2.67
CA HIS A 16 25.95 -10.75 1.95
C HIS A 16 26.36 -10.74 0.47
N LYS A 17 25.81 -11.65 -0.34
CA LYS A 17 25.80 -11.48 -1.79
C LYS A 17 24.85 -10.34 -2.12
N SER A 18 25.39 -9.14 -2.30
CA SER A 18 24.71 -8.05 -2.99
C SER A 18 25.53 -7.72 -4.24
N PRO A 19 24.93 -7.90 -5.42
CA PRO A 19 24.87 -6.73 -6.29
C PRO A 19 23.47 -6.60 -6.91
N HIS A 20 22.76 -5.55 -6.53
CA HIS A 20 21.73 -4.87 -7.34
C HIS A 20 20.46 -5.61 -7.81
N ARG A 21 20.14 -6.81 -7.33
CA ARG A 21 18.90 -7.51 -7.74
C ARG A 21 18.09 -7.94 -6.51
N ARG A 22 16.79 -7.60 -6.47
CA ARG A 22 15.90 -8.08 -5.40
C ARG A 22 15.82 -9.60 -5.39
N VAL A 23 15.87 -10.16 -4.18
CA VAL A 23 15.68 -11.61 -3.93
C VAL A 23 14.20 -12.00 -4.03
N CYS A 24 13.30 -11.02 -3.88
CA CYS A 24 11.85 -11.16 -4.04
C CYS A 24 11.45 -11.15 -5.54
N GLY A 25 10.25 -11.64 -5.87
CA GLY A 25 9.70 -11.54 -7.23
C GLY A 25 9.41 -10.11 -7.69
N PRO A 26 8.89 -9.91 -8.93
CA PRO A 26 8.47 -8.60 -9.40
C PRO A 26 7.49 -7.98 -8.41
N GLY A 27 7.67 -6.68 -8.15
CA GLY A 27 6.81 -5.91 -7.27
C GLY A 27 5.69 -5.24 -8.03
N THR A 28 4.75 -4.67 -7.27
CA THR A 28 3.71 -3.79 -7.82
C THR A 28 3.95 -2.36 -7.34
N ILE A 29 4.01 -1.42 -8.28
CA ILE A 29 4.19 0.01 -8.05
C ILE A 29 2.83 0.65 -7.79
N PHE A 30 2.71 1.30 -6.65
CA PHE A 30 1.57 2.13 -6.25
C PHE A 30 2.05 3.57 -6.14
N ALA A 31 1.60 4.42 -7.05
CA ALA A 31 2.06 5.81 -7.14
C ALA A 31 0.87 6.75 -7.27
N LEU A 32 0.75 7.70 -6.35
CA LEU A 32 -0.24 8.77 -6.48
C LEU A 32 0.23 9.77 -7.53
N PRO A 33 -0.54 10.05 -8.59
CA PRO A 33 -0.20 11.08 -9.57
C PRO A 33 -0.01 12.45 -8.92
N GLU A 34 0.90 13.27 -9.48
CA GLU A 34 1.21 14.61 -8.96
C GLU A 34 0.05 15.60 -9.08
N ASN A 35 -0.86 15.37 -10.03
CA ASN A 35 -2.02 16.21 -10.30
C ASN A 35 -3.25 15.89 -9.43
N ILE A 36 -3.19 14.86 -8.57
CA ILE A 36 -4.29 14.52 -7.67
C ILE A 36 -4.02 15.14 -6.30
N GLY A 37 -4.93 16.01 -5.85
CA GLY A 37 -4.89 16.56 -4.50
C GLY A 37 -5.05 15.48 -3.43
N ALA A 38 -4.25 15.55 -2.37
CA ALA A 38 -4.23 14.57 -1.29
C ALA A 38 -5.25 14.82 -0.16
N GLY A 39 -6.07 15.86 -0.26
CA GLY A 39 -7.12 16.13 0.72
C GLY A 39 -8.19 15.02 0.70
N PRO A 40 -8.73 14.58 1.85
CA PRO A 40 -9.69 13.49 1.91
C PRO A 40 -10.90 13.65 0.97
N GLU A 41 -11.49 14.84 0.94
CA GLU A 41 -12.59 15.19 0.02
C GLU A 41 -12.21 15.03 -1.46
N THR A 42 -11.00 15.46 -1.82
CA THR A 42 -10.51 15.38 -3.21
C THR A 42 -10.28 13.93 -3.60
N LEU A 43 -9.71 13.12 -2.70
CA LEU A 43 -9.48 11.71 -2.92
C LEU A 43 -10.80 10.95 -3.10
N LEU A 44 -11.79 11.17 -2.23
CA LEU A 44 -13.13 10.58 -2.33
C LEU A 44 -13.80 10.91 -3.67
N ARG A 45 -13.79 12.18 -4.09
CA ARG A 45 -14.33 12.60 -5.40
C ARG A 45 -13.64 11.92 -6.58
N ASN A 46 -12.32 11.72 -6.52
CA ASN A 46 -11.59 11.05 -7.60
C ASN A 46 -11.87 9.54 -7.64
N ILE A 47 -11.98 8.90 -6.48
CA ILE A 47 -12.41 7.49 -6.38
C ILE A 47 -13.79 7.33 -7.02
N GLU A 48 -14.74 8.20 -6.69
CA GLU A 48 -16.08 8.20 -7.28
C GLU A 48 -16.08 8.39 -8.79
N ARG A 49 -15.27 9.32 -9.30
CA ARG A 49 -15.18 9.57 -10.73
C ARG A 49 -14.70 8.32 -11.47
N GLN A 50 -13.71 7.62 -10.92
CA GLN A 50 -13.25 6.36 -11.49
C GLN A 50 -14.30 5.24 -11.37
N ALA A 51 -14.98 5.11 -10.23
CA ALA A 51 -16.02 4.09 -10.02
C ALA A 51 -17.28 4.33 -10.87
N SER A 52 -17.66 5.59 -11.07
CA SER A 52 -18.81 5.98 -11.91
C SER A 52 -18.61 5.67 -13.38
N THR A 53 -17.37 5.41 -13.80
CA THR A 53 -17.04 4.92 -15.16
C THR A 53 -17.33 3.41 -15.32
N ILE A 54 -17.64 2.69 -14.23
CA ILE A 54 -17.76 1.21 -14.18
C ILE A 54 -19.16 0.70 -13.70
N LEU A 55 -20.09 1.62 -13.34
CA LEU A 55 -21.51 1.41 -12.94
C LEU A 55 -21.83 0.82 -11.54
N THR A 56 -22.89 1.43 -10.96
CA THR A 56 -23.87 0.97 -9.96
C THR A 56 -23.37 0.11 -8.79
N ASP A 57 -22.83 0.73 -7.73
CA ASP A 57 -22.86 0.12 -6.40
C ASP A 57 -23.47 1.07 -5.37
N GLY A 58 -24.50 0.58 -4.68
CA GLY A 58 -25.39 1.35 -3.79
C GLY A 58 -24.71 1.89 -2.52
N LYS A 59 -23.43 1.59 -2.30
CA LYS A 59 -22.62 2.11 -1.19
C LYS A 59 -22.07 3.51 -1.45
N LEU A 60 -21.94 3.91 -2.72
CA LEU A 60 -21.60 5.29 -3.15
C LEU A 60 -22.72 6.30 -2.86
N SER A 61 -23.88 5.81 -2.40
CA SER A 61 -25.07 6.61 -2.11
C SER A 61 -24.88 7.67 -1.02
N ARG A 62 -23.90 7.55 -0.11
CA ARG A 62 -23.68 8.61 0.90
C ARG A 62 -23.05 9.85 0.28
N LEU A 63 -21.95 9.76 -0.45
CA LEU A 63 -21.36 10.93 -1.13
C LEU A 63 -22.25 11.46 -2.26
N LEU A 64 -22.93 10.58 -3.01
CA LEU A 64 -23.90 11.00 -4.04
C LEU A 64 -25.07 11.80 -3.47
N ARG A 65 -25.55 11.48 -2.25
CA ARG A 65 -26.58 12.30 -1.56
C ARG A 65 -26.11 13.72 -1.25
N HIS A 66 -24.81 13.95 -1.12
CA HIS A 66 -24.25 15.28 -0.79
C HIS A 66 -23.93 16.08 -2.06
N VAL A 67 -23.41 15.43 -3.12
CA VAL A 67 -23.25 16.06 -4.45
C VAL A 67 -24.60 16.51 -5.01
N ALA A 68 -25.71 15.85 -4.63
CA ALA A 68 -27.08 16.22 -4.99
C ALA A 68 -27.65 17.45 -4.24
N GLY A 69 -26.83 18.23 -3.53
CA GLY A 69 -27.23 19.53 -2.96
C GLY A 69 -27.56 19.54 -1.47
N GLN A 70 -27.05 18.57 -0.69
CA GLN A 70 -27.09 18.63 0.77
C GLN A 70 -25.67 18.88 1.34
N ALA A 71 -25.63 19.66 2.43
CA ALA A 71 -24.46 20.33 3.03
C ALA A 71 -23.09 19.68 2.77
N ALA A 72 -22.09 20.52 2.47
CA ALA A 72 -20.70 20.08 2.31
C ALA A 72 -20.27 19.24 3.51
N LEU A 73 -19.73 18.03 3.26
CA LEU A 73 -19.11 17.21 4.30
C LEU A 73 -18.06 18.06 5.00
N THR A 74 -18.05 18.02 6.32
CA THR A 74 -16.96 18.62 7.09
C THR A 74 -15.67 17.85 6.82
N GLY A 75 -14.52 18.51 7.00
CA GLY A 75 -13.22 17.83 6.83
C GLY A 75 -13.07 16.58 7.71
N ALA A 76 -13.70 16.56 8.88
CA ALA A 76 -13.68 15.41 9.80
C ALA A 76 -14.54 14.23 9.30
N GLU A 77 -15.69 14.50 8.67
CA GLU A 77 -16.51 13.46 8.05
C GLU A 77 -15.79 12.85 6.86
N SER A 78 -15.17 13.68 6.03
CA SER A 78 -14.39 13.21 4.87
C SER A 78 -13.17 12.39 5.27
N ASP A 79 -12.49 12.75 6.36
CA ASP A 79 -11.38 11.97 6.93
C ASP A 79 -11.87 10.58 7.40
N ARG A 80 -12.98 10.55 8.16
CA ARG A 80 -13.60 9.30 8.62
C ARG A 80 -14.02 8.41 7.46
N ASP A 81 -14.77 8.96 6.51
CA ASP A 81 -15.28 8.22 5.36
C ASP A 81 -14.12 7.65 4.52
N LEU A 82 -13.05 8.42 4.30
CA LEU A 82 -11.88 7.93 3.58
C LEU A 82 -11.19 6.77 4.33
N ARG A 83 -11.04 6.87 5.66
CA ARG A 83 -10.49 5.77 6.48
C ARG A 83 -11.33 4.51 6.38
N GLU A 84 -12.65 4.64 6.44
CA GLU A 84 -13.57 3.52 6.32
C GLU A 84 -13.43 2.83 4.95
N HIS A 85 -13.35 3.59 3.86
CA HIS A 85 -13.12 3.04 2.51
C HIS A 85 -11.77 2.33 2.40
N ILE A 86 -10.69 2.93 2.92
CA ILE A 86 -9.36 2.32 2.93
C ILE A 86 -9.36 1.02 3.73
N ASN A 87 -9.98 1.00 4.90
CA ASN A 87 -10.05 -0.20 5.74
C ASN A 87 -10.88 -1.30 5.09
N ALA A 88 -12.05 -0.97 4.54
CA ALA A 88 -12.89 -1.93 3.84
C ALA A 88 -12.18 -2.52 2.61
N HIS A 89 -11.53 -1.67 1.81
CA HIS A 89 -10.81 -2.11 0.61
C HIS A 89 -9.57 -2.94 0.95
N ALA A 90 -8.84 -2.60 2.02
CA ALA A 90 -7.68 -3.38 2.44
C ALA A 90 -8.00 -4.86 2.69
N LEU A 91 -9.23 -5.18 3.12
CA LEU A 91 -9.71 -6.54 3.36
C LEU A 91 -10.06 -7.31 2.08
N THR A 92 -10.32 -6.62 0.97
CA THR A 92 -10.68 -7.26 -0.32
C THR A 92 -9.46 -7.52 -1.20
N LEU A 93 -8.34 -6.85 -0.94
CA LEU A 93 -7.12 -6.98 -1.73
C LEU A 93 -6.53 -8.40 -1.60
N PRO A 94 -6.06 -9.01 -2.71
CA PRO A 94 -5.41 -10.33 -2.70
C PRO A 94 -3.96 -10.26 -2.19
N PHE A 95 -3.69 -9.37 -1.24
CA PHE A 95 -2.36 -9.17 -0.67
C PHE A 95 -2.25 -9.90 0.68
N PRO A 96 -1.05 -10.40 1.04
CA PRO A 96 -0.84 -10.91 2.38
C PRO A 96 -1.07 -9.81 3.44
N PRO A 97 -1.37 -10.18 4.70
CA PRO A 97 -1.60 -9.21 5.78
C PRO A 97 -0.40 -8.28 6.03
N ALA A 98 0.81 -8.73 5.70
CA ALA A 98 2.04 -7.95 5.72
C ALA A 98 2.86 -8.17 4.45
N ALA A 99 3.44 -7.11 3.90
CA ALA A 99 4.32 -7.17 2.73
C ALA A 99 5.50 -6.19 2.89
N LEU A 100 6.62 -6.49 2.24
CA LEU A 100 7.77 -5.58 2.23
C LEU A 100 7.53 -4.42 1.27
N VAL A 101 7.95 -3.24 1.68
CA VAL A 101 7.88 -2.00 0.90
C VAL A 101 9.30 -1.57 0.52
N THR A 102 9.47 -1.20 -0.75
CA THR A 102 10.66 -0.51 -1.24
C THR A 102 10.28 0.69 -2.11
N ASP A 103 11.23 1.58 -2.37
CA ASP A 103 11.12 2.76 -3.24
C ASP A 103 11.90 2.60 -4.56
N ARG A 104 12.65 1.50 -4.68
CA ARG A 104 13.43 1.14 -5.87
C ARG A 104 12.60 0.25 -6.76
N ALA A 105 12.22 0.76 -7.93
CA ALA A 105 11.59 -0.03 -8.98
C ALA A 105 12.64 -0.84 -9.77
N GLU A 106 12.26 -1.99 -10.30
CA GLU A 106 13.05 -2.83 -11.19
C GLU A 106 12.29 -3.10 -12.49
N ASN A 107 13.01 -3.50 -13.54
CA ASN A 107 12.40 -3.89 -14.79
C ASN A 107 11.47 -5.10 -14.57
N GLY A 108 10.22 -4.96 -15.02
CA GLY A 108 9.18 -5.97 -14.83
C GLY A 108 8.29 -5.76 -13.61
N ASP A 109 8.49 -4.69 -12.83
CA ASP A 109 7.51 -4.29 -11.83
C ASP A 109 6.21 -3.80 -12.52
N GLU A 110 5.08 -4.30 -12.08
CA GLU A 110 3.77 -3.91 -12.61
C GLU A 110 3.29 -2.61 -11.98
N ARG A 111 2.53 -1.79 -12.72
CA ARG A 111 1.98 -0.55 -12.18
C ARG A 111 0.50 -0.69 -11.92
N CYS A 112 0.10 -0.48 -10.66
CA CYS A 112 -1.30 -0.38 -10.29
C CYS A 112 -1.88 0.95 -10.80
N THR A 113 -3.08 0.89 -11.40
CA THR A 113 -3.81 2.06 -11.93
C THR A 113 -5.10 2.36 -11.17
N ASP A 114 -5.56 1.44 -10.32
CA ASP A 114 -6.75 1.62 -9.49
C ASP A 114 -6.46 2.57 -8.32
N LEU A 115 -7.14 3.72 -8.30
CA LEU A 115 -6.83 4.78 -7.34
C LEU A 115 -7.14 4.37 -5.90
N LEU A 116 -8.23 3.65 -5.67
CA LEU A 116 -8.58 3.20 -4.32
C LEU A 116 -7.52 2.24 -3.78
N THR A 117 -7.02 1.33 -4.61
CA THR A 117 -5.90 0.45 -4.27
C THR A 117 -4.62 1.24 -4.01
N ILE A 118 -4.27 2.21 -4.85
CA ILE A 118 -3.09 3.07 -4.66
C ILE A 118 -3.18 3.80 -3.31
N ILE A 119 -4.29 4.49 -3.04
CA ILE A 119 -4.52 5.23 -1.80
C ILE A 119 -4.44 4.29 -0.58
N THR A 120 -5.09 3.13 -0.68
CA THR A 120 -5.12 2.12 0.38
C THR A 120 -3.71 1.66 0.72
N VAL A 121 -2.92 1.27 -0.29
CA VAL A 121 -1.55 0.82 -0.08
C VAL A 121 -0.69 1.94 0.51
N LEU A 122 -0.76 3.16 -0.02
CA LEU A 122 0.03 4.29 0.49
C LEU A 122 -0.28 4.59 1.97
N ALA A 123 -1.56 4.61 2.35
CA ALA A 123 -1.97 4.86 3.74
C ALA A 123 -1.56 3.71 4.69
N LYS A 124 -1.58 2.47 4.18
CA LYS A 124 -1.25 1.24 4.90
C LYS A 124 0.24 0.90 4.89
N SER A 125 1.06 1.60 4.12
CA SER A 125 2.53 1.50 4.14
C SER A 125 3.17 2.47 5.15
N SER A 126 4.21 2.02 5.86
CA SER A 126 5.06 2.86 6.71
C SER A 126 6.50 2.35 6.61
N GLY A 127 7.43 3.23 6.23
CA GLY A 127 8.83 2.86 6.01
C GLY A 127 8.95 1.71 5.01
N HIS A 128 9.39 0.54 5.51
CA HIS A 128 9.69 -0.66 4.72
C HIS A 128 8.63 -1.76 4.81
N VAL A 129 7.46 -1.47 5.38
CA VAL A 129 6.39 -2.47 5.54
C VAL A 129 5.02 -1.92 5.18
N TYR A 130 4.23 -2.75 4.53
CA TYR A 130 2.79 -2.63 4.40
C TYR A 130 2.14 -3.55 5.42
N LEU A 131 1.14 -3.04 6.14
CA LEU A 131 0.35 -3.83 7.09
C LEU A 131 -1.13 -3.58 6.78
N ARG A 132 -1.87 -4.64 6.43
CA ARG A 132 -3.29 -4.55 6.11
C ARG A 132 -4.11 -4.06 7.29
N ASP A 133 -3.80 -4.55 8.48
CA ASP A 133 -4.64 -4.38 9.67
C ASP A 133 -4.27 -3.14 10.50
N LYS A 134 -3.30 -2.34 10.05
CA LYS A 134 -2.92 -1.10 10.76
C LYS A 134 -3.91 0.03 10.51
N GLU A 135 -3.96 1.02 11.39
CA GLU A 135 -4.69 2.27 11.12
C GLU A 135 -4.11 3.03 9.90
N PRO A 136 -4.96 3.47 8.94
CA PRO A 136 -4.53 4.25 7.79
C PRO A 136 -3.83 5.55 8.23
N ASN A 137 -2.67 5.85 7.64
CA ASN A 137 -2.04 7.16 7.82
C ASN A 137 -2.29 8.03 6.59
N LEU A 138 -3.32 8.88 6.65
CA LEU A 138 -3.68 9.74 5.52
C LEU A 138 -2.59 10.75 5.15
N ALA A 139 -1.73 11.14 6.10
CA ALA A 139 -0.60 12.03 5.82
C ALA A 139 0.49 11.38 4.94
N GLN A 140 0.45 10.06 4.72
CA GLN A 140 1.32 9.35 3.76
C GLN A 140 0.79 9.40 2.33
N ILE A 141 -0.49 9.74 2.15
CA ILE A 141 -1.07 9.96 0.82
C ILE A 141 -0.64 11.36 0.39
N ARG A 142 0.37 11.46 -0.48
CA ARG A 142 0.88 12.73 -0.98
C ARG A 142 1.09 12.64 -2.49
N PRO A 143 0.87 13.74 -3.25
CA PRO A 143 1.11 13.72 -4.69
C PRO A 143 2.56 13.32 -4.99
N GLY A 144 2.76 12.47 -6.00
CA GLY A 144 4.08 11.94 -6.37
C GLY A 144 4.63 10.86 -5.42
N ARG A 145 3.99 10.60 -4.27
CA ARG A 145 4.42 9.50 -3.39
C ARG A 145 4.24 8.17 -4.12
N ARG A 146 5.29 7.35 -4.06
CA ARG A 146 5.29 5.99 -4.58
C ARG A 146 5.80 5.00 -3.55
N VAL A 147 5.26 3.78 -3.61
CA VAL A 147 5.78 2.59 -2.93
C VAL A 147 5.70 1.40 -3.86
N ILE A 148 6.60 0.44 -3.68
CA ILE A 148 6.58 -0.84 -4.38
C ILE A 148 6.38 -1.94 -3.35
N LEU A 149 5.30 -2.71 -3.47
CA LEU A 149 5.08 -3.90 -2.64
C LEU A 149 5.77 -5.11 -3.25
N LEU A 150 6.43 -5.87 -2.38
CA LEU A 150 7.08 -7.11 -2.73
C LEU A 150 6.30 -8.28 -2.16
N PHE A 151 5.87 -9.16 -3.05
CA PHE A 151 5.24 -10.41 -2.67
C PHE A 151 6.27 -11.54 -2.72
N PRO A 152 6.30 -12.43 -1.72
CA PRO A 152 7.09 -13.65 -1.81
C PRO A 152 6.63 -14.42 -3.06
N ARG A 153 7.56 -14.82 -3.92
CA ARG A 153 7.24 -15.86 -4.91
C ARG A 153 6.87 -17.10 -4.09
N GLY A 154 5.69 -17.66 -4.30
CA GLY A 154 5.38 -18.98 -3.77
C GLY A 154 6.55 -19.90 -4.11
N ARG A 155 7.08 -20.62 -3.12
CA ARG A 155 8.07 -21.67 -3.38
C ARG A 155 7.44 -22.60 -4.41
N THR A 156 7.86 -22.53 -5.66
CA THR A 156 7.74 -23.66 -6.56
C THR A 156 8.64 -24.72 -5.94
N ALA A 157 8.01 -25.71 -5.30
CA ALA A 157 8.69 -26.91 -4.84
C ALA A 157 9.40 -27.53 -6.06
N HIS A 158 10.72 -27.64 -5.95
CA HIS A 158 11.51 -28.55 -6.78
C HIS A 158 11.68 -29.84 -5.99
#